data_AF-A0A917ZYK4-F1
#
_entry.id   AF-A0A917ZYK4-F1
#
_cell.length_a   1.000
_cell.length_b   1.000
_cell.length_c   1.000
_cell.angle_alpha   90.00
_cell.angle_beta   90.00
_cell.angle_gamma   90.00
#
_symmetry.space_group_name_H-M   'P 1'
#
loop_
_entity.id
_entity.type
_entity.pdbx_description
1 polymer ?
#
loop_
_entity_poly.entity_id
_entity_poly.type
_entity_poly.pdbx_seq_one_letter_code
_entity_poly.pdbx_strand_id
1 'polypeptide(L)'
;MIHELLERAAEENPVREPISDVVAGRHDEALAKLRLLLTKRGMRSQVVEWLKLTLRSSRFPLQPTSSLVRYPPELLVFSPQGWRVATVRIAPRSSAYIVEVAQAGKNDIVLPDRVTLVPGDSPDKAAALIPGYRP
;
A
#
# COMPACT_ATOMS: atom_id res chain seq x y z
N MET A 1 -20.14 8.53 -10.81
CA MET A 1 -18.78 8.66 -11.37
C MET A 1 -17.66 8.63 -10.33
N ILE A 2 -17.60 9.50 -9.30
CA ILE A 2 -16.55 9.40 -8.24
C ILE A 2 -16.82 8.21 -7.28
N HIS A 3 -18.09 7.89 -7.02
CA HIS A 3 -18.47 6.72 -6.19
C HIS A 3 -18.10 5.37 -6.82
N GLU A 4 -18.32 5.18 -8.12
CA GLU A 4 -18.00 3.92 -8.82
C GLU A 4 -16.49 3.61 -8.85
N LEU A 5 -15.63 4.63 -8.84
CA LEU A 5 -14.18 4.43 -8.79
C LEU A 5 -13.71 3.99 -7.40
N LEU A 6 -14.41 4.40 -6.34
CA LEU A 6 -14.12 3.96 -4.97
C LEU A 6 -14.66 2.54 -4.72
N GLU A 7 -15.80 2.18 -5.31
CA GLU A 7 -16.36 0.83 -5.20
C GLU A 7 -15.56 -0.21 -5.99
N ARG A 8 -15.10 0.11 -7.21
CA ARG A 8 -14.20 -0.79 -7.97
C ARG A 8 -12.86 -1.04 -7.26
N ALA A 9 -12.31 -0.03 -6.58
CA ALA A 9 -11.09 -0.19 -5.78
C ALA A 9 -11.31 -1.05 -4.51
N ALA A 10 -12.56 -1.18 -4.05
CA ALA A 10 -12.90 -2.04 -2.91
C ALA A 10 -13.16 -3.50 -3.33
N GLU A 11 -13.61 -3.74 -4.57
CA GLU A 11 -13.91 -5.08 -5.10
C GLU A 11 -12.69 -5.80 -5.70
N GLU A 12 -11.67 -5.09 -6.21
CA GLU A 12 -10.38 -5.68 -6.58
C GLU A 12 -9.43 -5.75 -5.38
N ASN A 13 -9.86 -6.34 -4.26
CA ASN A 13 -9.01 -6.52 -3.09
C ASN A 13 -8.30 -7.88 -3.20
N PRO A 14 -7.06 -7.98 -3.73
CA PRO A 14 -6.31 -9.23 -3.70
C PRO A 14 -6.19 -9.63 -2.23
N VAL A 15 -6.85 -10.73 -1.83
CA VAL A 15 -7.00 -11.24 -0.46
C VAL A 15 -5.87 -10.74 0.45
N ARG A 16 -6.10 -9.61 1.13
CA ARG A 16 -5.10 -9.05 2.04
C ARG A 16 -5.09 -9.93 3.28
N GLU A 17 -3.95 -10.55 3.56
CA GLU A 17 -3.80 -11.34 4.79
C GLU A 17 -3.78 -10.38 5.99
N PRO A 18 -4.61 -10.60 7.03
CA PRO A 18 -4.47 -9.90 8.30
C PRO A 18 -3.06 -9.98 8.86
N ILE A 19 -2.60 -8.90 9.47
CA ILE A 19 -1.31 -8.86 10.16
C ILE A 19 -1.48 -8.44 11.62
N SER A 20 -0.55 -8.88 12.47
CA SER A 20 -0.49 -8.43 13.86
C SER A 20 0.02 -6.98 13.94
N ASP A 21 -0.27 -6.28 15.04
CA ASP A 21 0.21 -4.92 15.27
C ASP A 21 1.75 -4.83 15.26
N VAL A 22 2.44 -5.87 15.72
CA VAL A 22 3.91 -5.95 15.69
C VAL A 22 4.44 -5.99 14.25
N VAL A 23 3.77 -6.74 13.37
CA VAL A 23 4.13 -6.79 11.94
C VAL A 23 3.77 -5.48 11.26
N ALA A 24 2.63 -4.88 11.61
CA ALA A 24 2.23 -3.57 11.08
C ALA A 24 3.27 -2.49 11.41
N GLY A 25 3.73 -2.39 12.66
CA GLY A 25 4.76 -1.44 13.04
C GLY A 25 6.08 -1.62 12.27
N ARG A 26 6.50 -2.87 12.02
CA ARG A 26 7.69 -3.14 11.18
C ARG A 26 7.48 -2.71 9.73
N HIS A 27 6.28 -2.91 9.18
CA HIS A 27 5.95 -2.47 7.83
C HIS A 27 5.93 -0.94 7.76
N ASP A 28 5.38 -0.26 8.77
CA ASP A 28 5.36 1.20 8.86
C ASP A 28 6.78 1.77 8.89
N GLU A 29 7.68 1.18 9.67
CA GLU A 29 9.10 1.57 9.70
C GLU A 29 9.78 1.38 8.34
N ALA A 30 9.53 0.25 7.66
CA ALA A 30 10.08 -0.05 6.35
C ALA A 30 9.57 0.93 5.28
N LEU A 31 8.29 1.27 5.29
CA LEU A 31 7.68 2.25 4.39
C LEU A 31 8.12 3.68 4.74
N ALA A 32 8.35 4.01 6.01
CA ALA A 32 8.88 5.31 6.43
C ALA A 32 10.29 5.56 5.89
N LYS A 33 11.16 4.55 5.89
CA LYS A 33 12.49 4.64 5.25
C LYS A 33 12.38 4.95 3.77
N LEU A 34 11.50 4.22 3.06
CA LEU A 34 11.27 4.45 1.63
C LEU A 34 10.69 5.84 1.37
N ARG A 35 9.69 6.27 2.15
CA ARG A 35 9.10 7.60 2.08
C ARG A 35 10.14 8.70 2.26
N LEU A 36 11.09 8.54 3.18
CA LEU A 36 12.15 9.52 3.38
C LEU A 36 13.04 9.65 2.12
N LEU A 37 13.39 8.54 1.48
CA LEU A 37 14.17 8.55 0.23
C LEU A 37 13.42 9.27 -0.89
N LEU A 38 12.13 8.99 -1.04
CA LEU A 38 11.27 9.62 -2.05
C LEU A 38 11.11 11.12 -1.80
N THR A 39 10.88 11.51 -0.54
CA THR A 39 10.70 12.91 -0.14
C THR A 39 11.98 13.72 -0.39
N LYS A 40 13.15 13.16 -0.10
CA LYS A 40 14.46 13.79 -0.41
C LYS A 40 14.65 14.08 -1.90
N ARG A 41 13.94 13.37 -2.78
CA ARG A 41 13.96 13.57 -4.24
C ARG A 41 12.75 14.37 -4.75
N GLY A 42 12.00 14.99 -3.85
CA GLY A 42 10.86 15.86 -4.20
C GLY A 42 9.60 15.11 -4.64
N MET A 43 9.55 13.78 -4.45
CA MET A 43 8.37 12.99 -4.77
C MET A 43 7.33 13.11 -3.64
N ARG A 44 6.05 13.16 -4.02
CA ARG A 44 4.93 13.14 -3.07
C ARG A 44 4.52 11.70 -2.83
N SER A 45 4.28 11.36 -1.57
CA SER A 45 3.84 10.02 -1.17
C SER A 45 2.89 10.08 0.02
N GLN A 46 1.96 9.14 0.08
CA GLN A 46 0.97 9.01 1.14
C GLN A 46 0.95 7.57 1.67
N VAL A 47 0.96 7.42 2.99
CA VAL A 47 0.73 6.11 3.62
C VAL A 47 -0.77 5.91 3.77
N VAL A 48 -1.24 4.72 3.41
CA VAL A 48 -2.62 4.26 3.56
C VAL A 48 -2.62 3.08 4.51
N GLU A 49 -3.36 3.22 5.61
CA GLU A 49 -3.61 2.15 6.56
C GLU A 49 -4.96 1.50 6.29
N TRP A 50 -5.01 0.19 6.41
CA TRP A 50 -6.20 -0.60 6.14
C TRP A 50 -6.63 -1.32 7.41
N LEU A 51 -7.84 -0.99 7.88
CA LEU A 51 -8.41 -1.49 9.13
C LEU A 51 -9.81 -2.04 8.87
N LYS A 52 -10.11 -3.22 9.42
CA LYS A 52 -11.47 -3.76 9.47
C LYS A 52 -11.96 -3.79 10.91
N LEU A 53 -12.93 -2.94 11.20
CA LEU A 53 -13.68 -2.95 12.45
C LEU A 53 -14.93 -3.82 12.26
N THR A 54 -15.05 -4.89 13.05
CA THR A 54 -16.26 -5.69 13.15
C THR A 54 -16.95 -5.34 14.45
N LEU A 55 -18.18 -4.85 14.37
CA LEU A 55 -19.05 -4.61 15.53
C LEU A 55 -20.15 -5.66 15.52
N ARG A 56 -20.35 -6.34 16.64
CA ARG A 56 -21.47 -7.25 16.88
C ARG A 56 -22.32 -6.66 17.98
N SER A 57 -23.63 -6.68 17.82
CA SER A 57 -24.55 -6.42 18.92
C SER A 57 -24.86 -7.77 19.57
N SER A 58 -24.52 -7.94 20.86
CA SER A 58 -24.99 -9.09 21.64
C SER A 58 -26.09 -8.63 22.59
N ARG A 59 -27.17 -9.41 22.68
CA ARG A 59 -28.18 -9.27 23.75
C ARG A 59 -27.67 -9.81 25.11
N PHE A 60 -26.44 -10.31 25.18
CA PHE A 60 -25.85 -10.94 26.36
C PHE A 60 -24.44 -10.40 26.67
N PRO A 61 -24.11 -10.11 27.94
CA PRO A 61 -23.02 -9.21 28.32
C PRO A 61 -21.62 -9.84 28.45
N LEU A 62 -21.35 -11.03 27.88
CA LEU A 62 -20.19 -11.84 28.31
C LEU A 62 -19.03 -11.96 27.31
N GLN A 63 -19.05 -11.31 26.14
CA GLN A 63 -17.90 -11.34 25.21
C GLN A 63 -17.70 -9.99 24.51
N PRO A 64 -16.44 -9.60 24.19
CA PRO A 64 -16.16 -8.37 23.48
C PRO A 64 -16.91 -8.34 22.15
N THR A 65 -17.78 -7.34 22.03
CA THR A 65 -18.70 -7.08 20.92
C THR A 65 -18.01 -6.41 19.73
N SER A 66 -16.68 -6.29 19.75
CA SER A 66 -15.92 -5.69 18.66
C SER A 66 -14.61 -6.43 18.40
N SER A 67 -14.20 -6.49 17.14
CA SER A 67 -12.86 -6.89 16.74
C SER A 67 -12.29 -5.88 15.75
N LEU A 68 -11.00 -5.58 15.88
CA LEU A 68 -10.25 -4.75 14.95
C LEU A 68 -9.18 -5.63 14.31
N VAL A 69 -9.14 -5.63 12.98
CA VAL A 69 -8.16 -6.37 12.20
C VAL A 69 -7.37 -5.38 11.36
N ARG A 70 -6.03 -5.45 11.45
CA ARG A 70 -5.13 -4.67 10.60
C ARG A 70 -4.71 -5.46 9.37
N TYR A 71 -4.51 -4.74 8.27
CA TYR A 71 -3.91 -5.26 7.05
C TYR A 71 -2.60 -4.52 6.75
N PRO A 72 -1.75 -5.07 5.87
CA PRO A 72 -0.51 -4.41 5.48
C PRO A 72 -0.73 -2.97 5.01
N PRO A 73 0.05 -2.00 5.54
CA PRO A 73 0.00 -0.63 5.07
C PRO A 73 0.56 -0.54 3.65
N GLU A 74 0.13 0.49 2.93
CA GLU A 74 0.55 0.79 1.57
C GLU A 74 1.11 2.20 1.49
N LEU A 75 2.11 2.40 0.63
CA LEU A 75 2.66 3.70 0.30
C LEU A 75 2.29 4.02 -1.15
N LEU A 76 1.37 4.95 -1.33
CA LEU A 76 1.03 5.50 -2.63
C LEU A 76 2.05 6.58 -3.00
N VAL A 77 2.53 6.56 -4.23
CA VAL A 77 3.51 7.52 -4.74
C VAL A 77 2.94 8.23 -5.95
N PHE A 78 3.09 9.54 -5.98
CA PHE A 78 2.48 10.42 -6.97
C PHE A 78 3.53 11.17 -7.79
N SER A 79 3.23 11.34 -9.08
CA SER A 79 3.94 12.25 -9.96
C SER A 79 3.75 13.71 -9.53
N PRO A 80 4.62 14.63 -10.00
CA PRO A 80 4.42 16.07 -9.79
C PRO A 80 3.05 16.57 -10.28
N GLN A 81 2.48 15.92 -11.29
CA GLN A 81 1.17 16.24 -11.87
C GLN A 81 -0.01 15.67 -11.06
N GLY A 82 0.25 14.92 -9.98
CA GLY A 82 -0.79 14.40 -9.08
C GLY A 82 -1.31 13.00 -9.41
N TRP A 83 -0.88 12.39 -10.50
CA TRP A 83 -1.24 11.00 -10.85
C TRP A 83 -0.43 10.00 -10.01
N ARG A 84 -1.07 8.90 -9.57
CA ARG A 84 -0.38 7.78 -8.92
C ARG A 84 0.57 7.11 -9.92
N VAL A 85 1.84 6.97 -9.55
CA VAL A 85 2.87 6.31 -10.37
C VAL A 85 3.30 4.96 -9.80
N ALA A 86 3.13 4.76 -8.49
CA ALA A 86 3.38 3.47 -7.87
C ALA A 86 2.56 3.28 -6.60
N THR A 87 2.32 2.02 -6.27
CA THR A 87 1.91 1.55 -4.94
C THR A 87 3.01 0.66 -4.40
N VAL A 88 3.43 0.88 -3.15
CA VAL A 88 4.42 0.02 -2.49
C VAL A 88 3.81 -0.58 -1.24
N ARG A 89 3.94 -1.89 -1.07
CA ARG A 89 3.50 -2.61 0.13
C ARG A 89 4.59 -3.56 0.59
N ILE A 90 4.49 -4.04 1.83
CA ILE A 90 5.42 -5.04 2.38
C ILE A 90 4.73 -6.40 2.41
N ALA A 91 5.39 -7.41 1.85
CA ALA A 91 4.93 -8.79 1.90
C ALA A 91 4.91 -9.29 3.36
N PRO A 92 3.75 -9.78 3.88
CA PRO A 92 3.58 -10.12 5.31
C PRO A 92 4.59 -11.11 5.88
N ARG A 93 5.07 -12.05 5.07
CA ARG A 93 5.91 -13.18 5.55
C ARG A 93 7.40 -12.99 5.25
N SER A 94 7.74 -12.40 4.10
CA SER A 94 9.13 -12.23 3.68
C SER A 94 9.70 -10.85 3.97
N SER A 95 8.86 -9.90 4.40
CA SER A 95 9.20 -8.49 4.54
C SER A 95 9.75 -7.83 3.27
N ALA A 96 9.55 -8.45 2.10
CA ALA A 96 9.94 -7.90 0.81
C ALA A 96 9.06 -6.71 0.44
N TYR A 97 9.64 -5.69 -0.19
CA TYR A 97 8.87 -4.66 -0.86
C TYR A 97 8.21 -5.26 -2.11
N ILE A 98 6.91 -5.08 -2.23
CA ILE A 98 6.15 -5.29 -3.47
C ILE A 98 5.93 -3.91 -4.06
N VAL A 99 6.61 -3.62 -5.16
CA VAL A 99 6.49 -2.35 -5.89
C VAL A 99 5.63 -2.58 -7.11
N GLU A 100 4.47 -1.94 -7.13
CA GLU A 100 3.51 -1.98 -8.21
C GLU A 100 3.54 -0.65 -8.94
N VAL A 101 4.04 -0.65 -10.17
CA VAL A 101 4.26 0.56 -10.97
C VAL A 101 3.12 0.72 -11.97
N ALA A 102 2.41 1.84 -11.86
CA ALA A 102 1.32 2.19 -12.77
C ALA A 102 1.85 2.33 -14.20
N GLN A 103 1.26 1.59 -15.13
CA GLN A 103 1.61 1.67 -16.55
C GLN A 103 0.67 2.64 -17.26
N ALA A 104 1.21 3.65 -17.93
CA ALA A 104 0.44 4.50 -18.82
C ALA A 104 0.39 3.84 -20.20
N GLY A 105 -0.78 3.35 -20.62
CA GLY A 105 -0.97 2.96 -22.01
C GLY A 105 -1.19 4.17 -22.91
N LYS A 106 -0.88 4.00 -24.20
CA LYS A 106 -1.26 4.95 -25.24
C LYS A 106 -2.68 4.61 -25.70
N ASN A 107 -3.45 5.63 -26.10
CA ASN A 107 -4.77 5.49 -26.73
C ASN A 107 -5.82 4.74 -25.85
N ASP A 108 -6.03 5.19 -24.61
CA ASP A 108 -7.01 4.60 -23.67
C ASP A 108 -6.84 3.11 -23.34
N ILE A 109 -5.71 2.52 -23.70
CA ILE A 109 -5.37 1.15 -23.27
C ILE A 109 -4.92 1.23 -21.80
N VAL A 110 -5.66 0.59 -20.90
CA VAL A 110 -5.21 0.37 -19.52
C VAL A 110 -4.22 -0.78 -19.56
N LEU A 111 -2.94 -0.49 -19.28
CA LEU A 111 -1.92 -1.52 -19.14
C LEU A 111 -1.92 -2.05 -17.69
N PRO A 112 -1.72 -3.36 -17.48
CA PRO A 112 -1.61 -3.90 -16.14
C PRO A 112 -0.40 -3.31 -15.42
N ASP A 113 -0.55 -3.00 -14.14
CA ASP A 113 0.54 -2.49 -13.32
C ASP A 113 1.69 -3.51 -13.27
N ARG A 114 2.92 -3.01 -13.35
CA ARG A 114 4.11 -3.87 -13.28
C ARG A 114 4.46 -4.12 -11.83
N VAL A 115 4.32 -5.36 -11.38
CA VAL A 115 4.67 -5.78 -10.02
C VAL A 115 6.11 -6.30 -9.97
N THR A 116 6.90 -5.80 -9.03
CA THR A 116 8.28 -6.25 -8.78
C THR A 116 8.50 -6.49 -7.29
N LEU A 117 9.20 -7.58 -6.96
CA LEU A 117 9.62 -7.90 -5.60
C LEU A 117 11.05 -7.41 -5.36
N VAL A 118 11.26 -6.73 -4.23
CA VAL A 118 12.57 -6.27 -3.79
C VAL A 118 12.81 -6.75 -2.35
N PRO A 119 14.00 -7.28 -2.02
CA PRO A 119 14.36 -7.62 -0.65
C PRO A 119 14.09 -6.47 0.34
N GLY A 120 13.58 -6.81 1.53
CA GLY A 120 13.16 -5.84 2.56
C GLY A 120 14.29 -5.00 3.16
N ASP A 121 15.53 -5.44 2.99
CA ASP A 121 16.75 -4.75 3.43
C ASP A 121 17.25 -3.70 2.43
N SER A 122 16.60 -3.57 1.27
CA SER A 122 17.07 -2.79 0.13
C SER A 122 16.08 -1.68 -0.29
N PRO A 123 15.77 -0.70 0.59
CA PRO A 123 14.80 0.36 0.28
C PRO A 123 15.23 1.23 -0.92
N ASP A 124 16.52 1.43 -1.15
CA ASP A 124 17.02 2.18 -2.31
C ASP A 124 16.71 1.48 -3.64
N LYS A 125 16.79 0.14 -3.67
CA LYS A 125 16.41 -0.65 -4.85
C LYS A 125 14.91 -0.55 -5.10
N ALA A 126 14.09 -0.53 -4.06
CA ALA A 126 12.66 -0.34 -4.18
C ALA A 126 12.33 1.07 -4.72
N ALA A 127 13.02 2.09 -4.23
CA ALA A 127 12.88 3.47 -4.71
C ALA A 127 13.26 3.60 -6.20
N ALA A 128 14.35 2.94 -6.62
CA ALA A 128 14.83 2.96 -8.01
C ALA A 128 13.84 2.39 -9.03
N LEU A 129 12.87 1.58 -8.60
CA LEU A 129 11.82 1.05 -9.48
C LEU A 129 10.68 2.05 -9.71
N ILE A 130 10.59 3.12 -8.90
CA ILE A 130 9.50 4.07 -8.98
C ILE A 130 9.78 5.10 -10.08
N PRO A 131 8.86 5.30 -11.05
CA PRO A 131 9.03 6.28 -12.11
C PRO A 131 9.28 7.70 -11.57
N GLY A 132 10.31 8.36 -12.11
CA GLY A 132 10.70 9.70 -11.69
C GLY A 132 11.72 9.74 -10.54
N TYR A 133 11.99 8.61 -9.89
CA TYR A 133 13.10 8.51 -8.95
C TYR A 133 14.43 8.46 -9.71
N ARG A 134 15.34 9.41 -9.42
CA ARG A 134 16.73 9.40 -9.93
C ARG A 134 17.70 9.22 -8.77
N PRO A 135 18.55 8.18 -8.79
CA PRO A 135 19.55 7.94 -7.74
C PRO A 135 20.57 9.08 -7.62
#